data_AF-A0AAN9R0P5-F1
#
_entry.id   AF-A0AAN9R0P5-F1
#
_cell.length_a   1.000
_cell.length_b   1.000
_cell.length_c   1.000
_cell.angle_alpha   90.00
_cell.angle_beta   90.00
_cell.angle_gamma   90.00
#
_symmetry.space_group_name_H-M   'P 1'
#
loop_
_entity.id
_entity.type
_entity.pdbx_description
1 polymer ?
#
loop_
_entity_poly.entity_id
_entity_poly.type
_entity_poly.pdbx_seq_one_letter_code
_entity_poly.pdbx_strand_id
1 'polypeptide(L)'
;MEGWEGEGDKGVVGAKETFVEMVIEIGWDLANVPAYDSFLCALVRGLDGLLEAIKFVDSMRDRRCYLGVRFLKVALDECVKYHDVRTAQFFWEVLVEVGRVLQPSTEMYNLMIDLLCYCGDTDDARRMLDEIVYRGAFPDEVKLQADP
;
A
#
# COMPACT_ATOMS: atom_id res chain seq x y z
N MET A 1 7.82 -6.61 36.44
CA MET A 1 6.98 -5.42 36.61
C MET A 1 6.16 -5.31 35.34
N GLU A 2 4.85 -5.27 35.53
CA GLU A 2 3.81 -5.79 34.63
C GLU A 2 3.63 -5.00 33.34
N GLY A 3 3.08 -5.70 32.35
CA GLY A 3 2.95 -5.28 30.97
C GLY A 3 2.07 -4.04 30.77
N TRP A 4 2.53 -3.19 29.85
CA TRP A 4 1.81 -2.05 29.30
C TRP A 4 1.61 -2.22 27.79
N GLU A 5 0.91 -3.29 27.40
CA GLU A 5 0.47 -3.49 26.00
C GLU A 5 -1.06 -3.55 25.86
N GLY A 6 -1.83 -3.33 26.95
CA GLY A 6 -3.28 -3.56 26.98
C GLY A 6 -4.18 -2.39 26.56
N GLU A 7 -3.66 -1.18 26.34
CA GLU A 7 -4.48 0.02 26.06
C GLU A 7 -4.43 0.48 24.60
N GLY A 8 -3.31 0.26 23.88
CA GLY A 8 -3.21 0.62 22.47
C GLY A 8 -4.09 -0.24 21.56
N ASP A 9 -4.18 -1.53 21.86
CA ASP A 9 -4.90 -2.51 21.02
C ASP A 9 -6.43 -2.31 21.09
N LYS A 10 -6.97 -2.02 22.28
CA LYS A 10 -8.41 -1.78 22.48
C LYS A 10 -8.92 -0.54 21.72
N GLY A 11 -8.10 0.51 21.63
CA GLY A 11 -8.45 1.72 20.89
C GLY A 11 -8.48 1.50 19.38
N VAL A 12 -7.55 0.69 18.85
CA VAL A 12 -7.49 0.36 17.42
C VAL A 12 -8.65 -0.55 17.01
N VAL A 13 -9.01 -1.53 17.85
CA VAL A 13 -10.17 -2.42 17.60
C VAL A 13 -11.47 -1.62 17.51
N GLY A 14 -11.74 -0.71 18.46
CA GLY A 14 -12.96 0.11 18.42
C GLY A 14 -13.01 1.08 17.22
N ALA A 15 -11.86 1.64 16.83
CA ALA A 15 -11.77 2.47 15.62
C ALA A 15 -12.05 1.65 14.35
N LYS A 16 -11.58 0.40 14.30
CA LYS A 16 -11.84 -0.52 13.19
C LYS A 16 -13.31 -0.90 13.08
N GLU A 17 -13.97 -1.24 14.17
CA GLU A 17 -15.41 -1.56 14.18
C GLU A 17 -16.25 -0.39 13.68
N THR A 18 -16.02 0.80 14.23
CA THR A 18 -16.70 2.04 13.82
C THR A 18 -16.50 2.33 12.33
N PHE A 19 -15.29 2.11 11.83
CA PHE A 19 -14.98 2.30 10.41
C PHE A 19 -15.69 1.28 9.52
N VAL A 20 -15.68 0.00 9.91
CA VAL A 20 -16.39 -1.06 9.19
C VAL A 20 -17.89 -0.77 9.14
N GLU A 21 -18.50 -0.37 10.25
CA GLU A 21 -19.91 0.04 10.29
C GLU A 21 -20.18 1.22 9.36
N MET A 22 -19.34 2.26 9.39
CA MET A 22 -19.46 3.39 8.45
C MET A 22 -19.42 2.93 6.98
N VAL A 23 -18.48 2.05 6.63
CA VAL A 23 -18.35 1.52 5.26
C VAL A 23 -19.52 0.62 4.88
N ILE A 24 -20.12 -0.11 5.83
CA ILE A 24 -21.32 -0.93 5.60
C ILE A 24 -22.55 -0.04 5.36
N GLU A 25 -22.76 0.98 6.21
CA GLU A 25 -23.92 1.86 6.19
C GLU A 25 -23.90 2.84 5.00
N ILE A 26 -22.76 3.53 4.81
CA ILE A 26 -22.62 4.64 3.85
C ILE A 26 -21.93 4.17 2.56
N GLY A 27 -21.05 3.17 2.65
CA GLY A 27 -20.20 2.75 1.54
C GLY A 27 -18.90 3.55 1.43
N TRP A 28 -18.16 3.29 0.35
CA TRP A 28 -16.98 4.05 -0.02
C TRP A 28 -17.41 5.34 -0.71
N ASP A 29 -17.19 6.47 -0.05
CA ASP A 29 -17.49 7.81 -0.56
C ASP A 29 -16.19 8.53 -0.95
N LEU A 30 -16.14 9.03 -2.19
CA LEU A 30 -14.99 9.79 -2.69
C LEU A 30 -14.73 11.08 -1.88
N ALA A 31 -15.74 11.62 -1.20
CA ALA A 31 -15.58 12.76 -0.29
C ALA A 31 -14.73 12.41 0.95
N ASN A 32 -14.63 11.13 1.30
CA ASN A 32 -13.97 10.64 2.52
C ASN A 32 -12.63 9.95 2.28
N VAL A 33 -12.07 10.01 1.06
CA VAL A 33 -10.77 9.41 0.72
C VAL A 33 -9.66 9.75 1.74
N PRO A 34 -9.51 11.00 2.23
CA PRO A 34 -8.49 11.31 3.24
C PRO A 34 -8.68 10.59 4.58
N ALA A 35 -9.93 10.33 4.98
CA ALA A 35 -10.26 9.60 6.20
C ALA A 35 -9.91 8.11 6.05
N TYR A 36 -10.27 7.51 4.90
CA TYR A 36 -9.93 6.13 4.57
C TYR A 36 -8.42 5.92 4.53
N ASP A 37 -7.69 6.80 3.85
CA ASP A 37 -6.23 6.71 3.75
C ASP A 37 -5.56 6.84 5.14
N SER A 38 -6.07 7.74 5.99
CA SER A 38 -5.55 7.90 7.37
C SER A 38 -5.84 6.66 8.24
N PHE A 39 -7.04 6.09 8.13
CA PHE A 39 -7.40 4.86 8.82
C PHE A 39 -6.53 3.69 8.35
N LEU A 40 -6.38 3.48 7.05
CA LEU A 40 -5.58 2.39 6.49
C LEU A 40 -4.10 2.53 6.85
N CYS A 41 -3.55 3.74 6.84
CA CYS A 41 -2.20 4.01 7.34
C CYS A 41 -2.01 3.64 8.82
N ALA A 42 -3.03 3.83 9.66
CA ALA A 42 -2.99 3.41 11.05
C ALA A 42 -3.14 1.88 11.16
N LEU A 43 -4.04 1.29 10.37
CA LEU A 43 -4.34 -0.14 10.38
C LEU A 43 -3.10 -0.98 10.08
N VAL A 44 -2.33 -0.65 9.03
CA VAL A 44 -1.15 -1.46 8.63
C VAL A 44 -0.03 -1.49 9.67
N ARG A 45 -0.04 -0.55 10.62
CA ARG A 45 0.91 -0.50 11.75
C ARG A 45 0.43 -1.27 12.97
N GLY A 46 -0.81 -1.77 12.96
CA GLY A 46 -1.37 -2.60 14.01
C GLY A 46 -1.03 -4.08 13.83
N LEU A 47 -1.40 -4.88 14.82
CA LEU A 47 -1.27 -6.34 14.76
C LEU A 47 -2.12 -6.89 13.60
N ASP A 48 -1.52 -7.77 12.78
CA ASP A 48 -2.11 -8.31 11.54
C ASP A 48 -2.59 -7.24 10.54
N GLY A 49 -2.14 -5.99 10.72
CA GLY A 49 -2.64 -4.82 10.01
C GLY A 49 -2.53 -4.90 8.49
N LEU A 50 -1.42 -5.45 8.00
CA LEU A 50 -1.19 -5.66 6.56
C LEU A 50 -2.20 -6.64 5.94
N LEU A 51 -2.47 -7.77 6.61
CA LEU A 51 -3.43 -8.78 6.13
C LEU A 51 -4.86 -8.23 6.15
N GLU A 52 -5.20 -7.46 7.17
CA GLU A 52 -6.50 -6.78 7.25
C GLU A 52 -6.64 -5.71 6.16
N ALA A 53 -5.58 -4.95 5.88
CA ALA A 53 -5.59 -3.95 4.82
C ALA A 53 -5.82 -4.57 3.43
N ILE A 54 -5.28 -5.76 3.14
CA ILE A 54 -5.54 -6.50 1.89
C ILE A 54 -7.05 -6.73 1.69
N LYS A 55 -7.77 -7.15 2.74
CA LYS A 55 -9.23 -7.36 2.66
C LYS A 55 -9.96 -6.07 2.29
N PHE A 56 -9.51 -4.93 2.82
CA PHE A 56 -10.08 -3.63 2.45
C PHE A 56 -9.75 -3.25 1.00
N VAL A 57 -8.54 -3.51 0.51
CA VAL A 57 -8.14 -3.27 -0.89
C VAL A 57 -9.10 -3.96 -1.85
N ASP A 58 -9.38 -5.25 -1.63
CA ASP A 58 -10.30 -6.02 -2.47
C ASP A 58 -11.71 -5.41 -2.44
N SER A 59 -12.22 -5.06 -1.25
CA SER A 59 -13.54 -4.45 -1.10
C SER A 59 -13.68 -3.05 -1.74
N MET A 60 -12.58 -2.29 -1.83
CA MET A 60 -12.53 -0.96 -2.44
C MET A 60 -12.52 -1.06 -3.98
N ARG A 61 -11.81 -2.05 -4.52
CA ARG A 61 -11.69 -2.29 -5.98
C ARG A 61 -13.05 -2.52 -6.61
N ASP A 62 -13.89 -3.36 -5.99
CA ASP A 62 -15.24 -3.67 -6.47
C ASP A 62 -16.15 -2.44 -6.61
N ARG A 63 -15.84 -1.36 -5.89
CA ARG A 63 -16.65 -0.13 -5.85
C ARG A 63 -15.98 1.08 -6.52
N ARG A 64 -14.87 0.87 -7.24
CA ARG A 64 -14.09 1.93 -7.92
C ARG A 64 -13.59 3.05 -6.97
N CYS A 65 -13.40 2.74 -5.69
CA CYS A 65 -12.73 3.64 -4.76
C CYS A 65 -11.23 3.32 -4.80
N TYR A 66 -10.39 4.30 -5.13
CA TYR A 66 -8.96 4.08 -5.29
C TYR A 66 -8.20 4.42 -4.01
N LEU A 67 -7.20 3.59 -3.70
CA LEU A 67 -6.30 3.80 -2.58
C LEU A 67 -5.37 4.99 -2.84
N GLY A 68 -5.00 5.68 -1.76
CA GLY A 68 -4.02 6.76 -1.84
C GLY A 68 -2.59 6.23 -1.95
N VAL A 69 -1.76 6.95 -2.69
CA VAL A 69 -0.31 6.67 -2.80
C VAL A 69 0.38 6.76 -1.44
N ARG A 70 -0.11 7.62 -0.53
CA ARG A 70 0.40 7.73 0.83
C ARG A 70 0.21 6.42 1.60
N PHE A 71 -0.98 5.85 1.59
CA PHE A 71 -1.23 4.54 2.18
C PHE A 71 -0.31 3.46 1.62
N LEU A 72 -0.21 3.35 0.29
CA LEU A 72 0.60 2.33 -0.37
C LEU A 72 2.08 2.45 0.02
N LYS A 73 2.61 3.66 0.12
CA LYS A 73 3.97 3.90 0.65
C LYS A 73 4.14 3.31 2.05
N VAL A 74 3.22 3.65 2.95
CA VAL A 74 3.28 3.20 4.35
C VAL A 74 3.17 1.68 4.44
N ALA A 75 2.31 1.06 3.63
CA ALA A 75 2.19 -0.39 3.59
C ALA A 75 3.51 -1.06 3.13
N LEU A 76 4.18 -0.50 2.11
CA LEU A 76 5.50 -0.96 1.67
C LEU A 76 6.56 -0.79 2.77
N ASP A 77 6.61 0.36 3.44
CA ASP A 77 7.51 0.61 4.58
C ASP A 77 7.32 -0.45 5.68
N GLU A 78 6.08 -0.79 6.04
CA GLU A 78 5.81 -1.85 7.03
C GLU A 78 6.25 -3.23 6.51
N CYS A 79 6.01 -3.56 5.24
CA CYS A 79 6.47 -4.84 4.67
C CYS A 79 8.01 -4.97 4.72
N VAL A 80 8.73 -3.89 4.42
CA VAL A 80 10.21 -3.86 4.49
C VAL A 80 10.69 -4.13 5.91
N LYS A 81 10.06 -3.54 6.94
CA LYS A 81 10.43 -3.75 8.35
C LYS A 81 10.30 -5.20 8.80
N TYR A 82 9.31 -5.92 8.29
CA TYR A 82 9.06 -7.32 8.61
C TYR A 82 9.62 -8.30 7.57
N HIS A 83 10.33 -7.79 6.57
CA HIS A 83 10.85 -8.55 5.44
C HIS A 83 9.80 -9.42 4.73
N ASP A 84 8.55 -8.93 4.65
CA ASP A 84 7.44 -9.63 4.01
C ASP A 84 7.34 -9.26 2.53
N VAL A 85 8.19 -9.93 1.73
CA VAL A 85 8.28 -9.71 0.27
C VAL A 85 6.96 -10.00 -0.45
N ARG A 86 6.17 -10.98 0.01
CA ARG A 86 4.92 -11.36 -0.66
C ARG A 86 3.86 -10.28 -0.52
N THR A 87 3.71 -9.75 0.68
CA THR A 87 2.75 -8.66 0.92
C THR A 87 3.23 -7.36 0.26
N ALA A 88 4.54 -7.12 0.23
CA ALA A 88 5.11 -5.98 -0.51
C ALA A 88 4.81 -6.04 -2.01
N GLN A 89 4.98 -7.22 -2.63
CA GLN A 89 4.66 -7.45 -4.04
C GLN A 89 3.18 -7.18 -4.33
N PHE A 90 2.27 -7.64 -3.46
CA PHE A 90 0.84 -7.34 -3.58
C PHE A 90 0.57 -5.82 -3.61
N PHE A 91 1.08 -5.07 -2.63
CA PHE A 91 0.87 -3.62 -2.59
C PHE A 91 1.57 -2.89 -3.75
N TRP A 92 2.68 -3.42 -4.24
CA TRP A 92 3.36 -2.90 -5.43
C TRP A 92 2.49 -3.06 -6.69
N GLU A 93 1.89 -4.24 -6.90
CA GLU A 93 0.97 -4.47 -8.02
C GLU A 93 -0.24 -3.53 -7.97
N VAL A 94 -0.82 -3.34 -6.79
CA VAL A 94 -1.90 -2.38 -6.56
C VAL A 94 -1.46 -0.95 -6.89
N LEU A 95 -0.25 -0.57 -6.49
CA LEU A 95 0.32 0.75 -6.80
C LEU A 95 0.52 0.96 -8.30
N VAL A 96 1.00 -0.05 -9.03
CA VAL A 96 1.19 0.03 -10.48
C VAL A 96 -0.15 0.08 -11.21
N GLU A 97 -1.17 -0.64 -10.72
CA GLU A 97 -2.53 -0.61 -11.27
C GLU A 97 -3.17 0.78 -11.12
N VAL A 98 -3.11 1.38 -9.93
CA VAL A 98 -3.56 2.75 -9.66
C VAL A 98 -2.64 3.78 -10.36
N GLY A 99 -1.39 3.39 -10.61
CA GLY A 99 -0.33 4.25 -11.12
C GLY A 99 -0.46 4.66 -12.59
N ARG A 100 -1.47 4.14 -13.30
CA ARG A 100 -1.93 4.73 -14.57
C ARG A 100 -2.32 6.21 -14.43
N VAL A 101 -2.65 6.67 -13.21
CA VAL A 101 -2.94 8.07 -12.89
C VAL A 101 -1.82 8.72 -12.04
N LEU A 102 -1.11 7.94 -11.20
CA LEU A 102 -0.11 8.44 -10.24
C LEU A 102 1.11 7.52 -10.14
N GLN A 103 2.24 7.91 -10.74
CA GLN A 103 3.42 7.06 -10.82
C GLN A 103 4.07 6.82 -9.44
N PRO A 104 4.61 5.60 -9.17
CA PRO A 104 5.40 5.33 -7.97
C PRO A 104 6.58 6.31 -7.84
N SER A 105 6.91 6.72 -6.62
CA SER A 105 8.06 7.59 -6.37
C SER A 105 9.37 6.79 -6.34
N THR A 106 10.50 7.47 -6.57
CA THR A 106 11.84 6.90 -6.42
C THR A 106 12.05 6.22 -5.07
N GLU A 107 11.51 6.82 -4.01
CA GLU A 107 11.59 6.26 -2.66
C GLU A 107 10.90 4.89 -2.56
N MET A 108 9.74 4.71 -3.20
CA MET A 108 9.02 3.42 -3.20
C MET A 108 9.76 2.35 -3.99
N TYR A 109 10.39 2.70 -5.11
CA TYR A 109 11.27 1.78 -5.84
C TYR A 109 12.42 1.31 -4.96
N ASN A 110 13.08 2.23 -4.25
CA ASN A 110 14.19 1.89 -3.37
C ASN A 110 13.75 0.92 -2.26
N LEU A 111 12.58 1.13 -1.65
CA LEU A 111 12.01 0.18 -0.66
C LEU A 111 11.90 -1.24 -1.21
N MET A 112 11.37 -1.39 -2.43
CA MET A 112 11.21 -2.70 -3.07
C MET A 112 12.56 -3.31 -3.46
N ILE A 113 13.48 -2.52 -4.02
CA ILE A 113 14.82 -2.97 -4.40
C ILE A 113 15.57 -3.48 -3.16
N ASP A 114 15.53 -2.72 -2.07
CA ASP A 114 16.17 -3.08 -0.80
C ASP A 114 15.60 -4.40 -0.24
N LEU A 115 14.27 -4.54 -0.24
CA LEU A 115 13.61 -5.75 0.22
C LEU A 115 13.91 -6.98 -0.65
N LEU A 116 13.85 -6.83 -1.98
CA LEU A 116 14.16 -7.91 -2.91
C LEU A 116 15.64 -8.34 -2.78
N CYS A 117 16.56 -7.38 -2.66
CA CYS A 117 17.97 -7.68 -2.40
C CYS A 117 18.16 -8.43 -1.07
N TYR A 118 17.44 -8.02 -0.02
CA TYR A 118 17.49 -8.70 1.28
C TYR A 118 17.01 -10.16 1.18
N CYS A 119 15.95 -10.41 0.42
CA CYS A 119 15.40 -11.76 0.21
C CYS A 119 16.20 -12.62 -0.78
N GLY A 120 17.17 -12.04 -1.49
CA GLY A 120 17.98 -12.72 -2.50
C GLY A 120 17.40 -12.69 -3.93
N ASP A 121 16.28 -12.00 -4.13
CA ASP A 121 15.59 -11.85 -5.42
C ASP A 121 16.26 -10.76 -6.28
N THR A 122 17.55 -10.93 -6.51
CA THR A 122 18.43 -9.94 -7.16
C THR A 122 18.06 -9.64 -8.62
N ASP A 123 17.48 -10.60 -9.33
CA ASP A 123 17.03 -10.39 -10.71
C ASP A 123 15.86 -9.40 -10.79
N ASP A 124 14.86 -9.54 -9.91
CA ASP A 124 13.73 -8.60 -9.86
C ASP A 124 14.18 -7.24 -9.32
N ALA A 125 15.06 -7.20 -8.33
CA ALA A 125 15.65 -5.95 -7.85
C ALA A 125 16.36 -5.18 -8.97
N ARG A 126 17.15 -5.87 -9.80
CA ARG A 126 17.81 -5.28 -10.97
C ARG A 126 16.82 -4.77 -12.00
N ARG A 127 15.75 -5.51 -12.29
CA ARG A 127 14.70 -5.07 -13.21
C ARG A 127 14.04 -3.77 -12.75
N MET A 128 13.76 -3.64 -11.45
CA MET A 128 13.20 -2.41 -10.88
C MET A 128 14.17 -1.23 -10.98
N LEU A 129 15.47 -1.48 -10.79
CA LEU A 129 16.51 -0.46 -10.99
C LEU A 129 16.59 0.02 -12.44
N ASP A 130 16.54 -0.90 -13.41
CA ASP A 130 16.53 -0.56 -14.82
C ASP A 130 15.26 0.26 -15.19
N GLU A 131 14.12 -0.10 -14.61
CA GLU A 131 12.85 0.61 -14.82
C GLU A 131 12.89 2.07 -14.33
N ILE A 132 13.41 2.31 -13.12
CA ILE A 132 13.50 3.69 -12.60
C ILE A 132 14.49 4.55 -13.41
N VAL A 133 15.58 3.96 -13.88
CA VAL A 133 16.54 4.63 -14.78
C VAL A 133 15.87 4.98 -16.11
N TYR A 134 15.15 4.03 -16.71
CA TYR A 134 14.41 4.27 -17.94
C TYR A 134 13.38 5.40 -17.79
N ARG A 135 12.58 5.38 -16.72
CA ARG A 135 11.60 6.44 -16.42
C ARG A 135 12.24 7.81 -16.18
N GLY A 136 13.40 7.84 -15.53
CA GLY A 136 14.16 9.08 -15.33
C GLY A 136 14.76 9.64 -16.62
N ALA A 137 15.17 8.75 -17.53
CA ALA A 137 15.69 9.13 -18.85
C ALA A 137 14.57 9.54 -19.83
N PHE A 138 13.39 8.95 -19.73
CA PHE A 138 12.25 9.14 -20.63
C PHE A 138 10.93 9.42 -19.87
N PRO A 139 10.80 10.61 -19.26
CA PRO A 139 9.62 10.93 -18.43
C PRO A 139 8.30 11.00 -19.21
N ASP A 140 8.35 11.26 -20.53
CA ASP A 140 7.16 11.50 -21.37
C ASP A 140 6.67 10.27 -22.17
N GLU A 141 7.47 9.19 -22.30
CA GLU A 141 7.14 8.05 -23.18
C GLU A 141 6.16 7.04 -22.56
N VAL A 142 5.97 7.04 -21.24
CA VAL A 142 5.12 6.05 -20.53
C VAL A 142 3.61 6.26 -20.80
N LYS A 143 3.22 7.33 -21.51
CA LYS A 143 1.82 7.58 -21.89
C LYS A 143 1.34 6.79 -23.11
N LEU A 144 2.23 6.12 -23.85
CA LEU A 144 1.91 5.47 -25.12
C LEU A 144 1.87 3.95 -25.01
N GLN A 145 0.93 3.40 -24.24
CA GLN A 145 0.49 2.01 -24.42
C GLN A 145 -0.89 1.77 -23.80
N ALA A 146 -1.94 2.00 -24.60
CA ALA A 146 -3.13 1.15 -24.75
C ALA A 146 -4.19 1.90 -25.57
N ASP A 147 -4.23 1.65 -26.88
CA ASP A 147 -5.47 1.66 -27.65
C ASP A 147 -5.32 0.66 -28.80
N PRO A 148 -6.04 -0.48 -28.79
CA PRO A 148 -6.29 -1.27 -29.98
C PRO A 148 -7.39 -0.67 -30.86
#